data_AF-A0A949B287-F1
#
_entry.id   AF-A0A949B287-F1
#
_cell.length_a   1.000
_cell.length_b   1.000
_cell.length_c   1.000
_cell.angle_alpha   90.00
_cell.angle_beta   90.00
_cell.angle_gamma   90.00
#
_symmetry.space_group_name_H-M   'P 1'
#
loop_
_entity.id
_entity.type
_entity.pdbx_description
1 polymer ?
#
loop_
_entity_poly.entity_id
_entity_poly.type
_entity_poly.pdbx_seq_one_letter_code
_entity_poly.pdbx_strand_id
1 'polypeptide(L)' 'ALRKSIIKNPNFMPAHYVLAACYGHLGKQELARAKAEEVKRMIPGFSVKVSSEILPFKDEDDFEHFAEGLRKAGLH' A
#
# COMPACT_ATOMS: atom_id res chain seq x y z
N ALA A 1 -12.40 7.42 -4.10
CA ALA A 1 -13.03 6.50 -3.13
C ALA A 1 -12.16 6.25 -1.90
N LEU A 2 -10.93 5.75 -2.05
CA LEU A 2 -10.05 5.33 -0.93
C LEU A 2 -9.80 6.38 0.16
N ARG A 3 -9.52 7.64 -0.21
CA ARG A 3 -9.37 8.72 0.77
C ARG A 3 -10.65 8.93 1.62
N LYS A 4 -11.83 8.79 1.01
CA LYS A 4 -13.13 8.88 1.73
C LYS A 4 -13.34 7.69 2.65
N SER A 5 -12.85 6.50 2.28
CA SER A 5 -12.90 5.32 3.15
C SER A 5 -12.05 5.49 4.42
N ILE A 6 -10.89 6.13 4.31
CA ILE A 6 -10.03 6.45 5.48
C ILE A 6 -10.73 7.45 6.41
N ILE A 7 -11.48 8.43 5.88
CA ILE A 7 -12.25 9.37 6.71
C ILE A 7 -13.31 8.63 7.54
N LYS A 8 -13.98 7.63 6.94
CA LYS A 8 -15.01 6.85 7.63
C LYS A 8 -14.45 5.78 8.57
N ASN A 9 -13.32 5.18 8.20
CA ASN A 9 -12.61 4.19 8.99
C ASN A 9 -11.10 4.39 8.79
N PRO A 10 -10.44 5.13 9.70
CA PRO A 10 -9.01 5.39 9.60
C PRO A 10 -8.14 4.13 9.64
N ASN A 11 -8.65 3.03 10.19
CA ASN A 11 -7.93 1.76 10.30
C ASN A 11 -8.24 0.80 9.14
N PHE A 12 -8.91 1.27 8.08
CA PHE A 12 -9.16 0.46 6.89
C PHE A 12 -7.87 0.27 6.09
N MET A 13 -7.10 -0.76 6.48
CA MET A 13 -5.81 -1.11 5.91
C MET A 13 -5.73 -1.08 4.39
N PRO A 14 -6.70 -1.64 3.64
CA PRO A 14 -6.62 -1.69 2.18
C PRO A 14 -6.51 -0.33 1.53
N ALA A 15 -7.14 0.70 2.10
CA ALA A 15 -7.02 2.03 1.54
C ALA A 15 -5.61 2.62 1.71
N HIS A 16 -4.85 2.24 2.74
CA HIS A 16 -3.52 2.81 2.97
C HIS A 16 -2.46 2.20 2.06
N TYR A 17 -2.38 0.88 1.91
CA TYR A 17 -1.39 0.29 0.99
C TYR A 17 -1.73 0.56 -0.48
N VAL A 18 -3.02 0.58 -0.86
CA VAL A 18 -3.40 0.97 -2.24
C VAL A 18 -3.01 2.43 -2.51
N LEU A 19 -3.26 3.35 -1.58
CA LEU A 19 -2.81 4.73 -1.74
C LEU A 19 -1.29 4.87 -1.75
N ALA A 20 -0.56 4.10 -0.92
CA ALA A 20 0.89 4.08 -0.94
C ALA A 20 1.42 3.65 -2.31
N ALA A 21 0.91 2.54 -2.86
CA ALA A 21 1.29 2.05 -4.19
C ALA A 21 0.98 3.06 -5.30
N CYS A 22 -0.23 3.63 -5.29
CA CYS A 22 -0.63 4.64 -6.26
C CYS A 22 0.28 5.88 -6.21
N TYR A 23 0.58 6.41 -5.01
CA TYR A 23 1.47 7.57 -4.89
C TYR A 23 2.91 7.25 -5.26
N GLY A 24 3.37 6.03 -4.97
CA GLY A 24 4.68 5.54 -5.40
C GLY A 24 4.81 5.58 -6.93
N HIS A 25 3.83 5.04 -7.66
CA HIS A 25 3.82 5.10 -9.12
C HIS A 25 3.68 6.52 -9.69
N LEU A 26 2.90 7.38 -9.02
CA LEU A 26 2.75 8.78 -9.42
C LEU A 26 3.95 9.67 -9.06
N GLY A 27 5.01 9.13 -8.45
CA GLY A 27 6.18 9.88 -8.02
C GLY A 27 5.91 10.87 -6.87
N LYS A 28 4.76 10.76 -6.18
CA LYS A 28 4.37 11.65 -5.07
C LYS A 28 4.98 11.15 -3.76
N GLN A 29 6.30 11.21 -3.64
CA GLN A 29 7.06 10.51 -2.61
C GLN A 29 6.63 10.84 -1.17
N GLU A 30 6.35 12.10 -0.86
CA GLU A 30 5.95 12.51 0.50
C GLU A 30 4.60 11.89 0.88
N LEU A 31 3.64 11.89 -0.04
CA LEU A 31 2.33 11.26 0.18
C LEU A 31 2.44 9.74 0.22
N ALA A 32 3.30 9.15 -0.62
CA ALA A 32 3.56 7.71 -0.63
C ALA A 32 4.15 7.26 0.70
N ARG A 33 5.20 7.94 1.16
CA ARG A 33 5.88 7.67 2.43
C ARG A 33 4.94 7.85 3.62
N ALA A 34 4.13 8.91 3.64
CA ALA A 34 3.14 9.12 4.69
C ALA A 34 2.16 7.93 4.80
N LYS A 35 1.72 7.36 3.66
CA LYS A 35 0.86 6.17 3.67
C LYS A 35 1.60 4.88 4.00
N ALA A 36 2.86 4.76 3.60
CA ALA A 36 3.71 3.65 4.01
C ALA A 36 3.90 3.60 5.54
N GLU A 37 4.12 4.74 6.19
CA GLU A 37 4.29 4.79 7.64
C GLU A 37 2.99 4.41 8.39
N GLU A 38 1.83 4.81 7.86
CA GLU A 38 0.54 4.36 8.39
C GLU A 38 0.40 2.83 8.27
N VAL A 39 0.80 2.24 7.14
CA VAL A 39 0.80 0.77 6.95
C VAL A 39 1.72 0.09 7.97
N LYS A 40 2.95 0.58 8.15
CA LYS A 40 3.91 0.03 9.13
C LYS A 40 3.41 0.15 10.57
N ARG A 41 2.74 1.25 10.92
CA ARG A 41 2.15 1.43 12.26
C ARG A 41 1.05 0.41 12.53
N MET A 42 0.24 0.11 11.52
CA MET A 42 -0.90 -0.81 11.67
C MET A 42 -0.49 -2.29 11.54
N ILE A 43 0.53 -2.59 10.73
CA ILE A 43 1.11 -3.93 10.55
C ILE A 43 2.63 -3.84 10.79
N PRO A 44 3.06 -3.91 12.07
CA PRO A 44 4.47 -4.05 12.38
C PRO A 44 5.04 -5.30 11.70
N GLY A 45 6.11 -5.15 10.93
CA GLY A 45 6.68 -6.25 10.15
C GLY A 45 5.99 -6.53 8.82
N PHE A 46 5.19 -5.58 8.30
CA PHE A 46 4.68 -5.65 6.93
C PHE A 46 5.81 -6.02 5.95
N SER A 47 5.55 -6.99 5.09
CA SER A 47 6.44 -7.40 4.03
C SER A 47 5.66 -7.49 2.72
N VAL A 48 6.20 -6.89 1.66
CA VAL A 48 5.60 -6.97 0.33
C VAL A 48 5.58 -8.44 -0.12
N LYS A 49 6.62 -9.21 0.20
CA LYS A 49 6.69 -10.63 -0.12
C LYS A 49 5.56 -11.44 0.51
N VAL A 50 5.31 -11.27 1.81
CA VAL A 50 4.22 -11.99 2.50
C VAL A 50 2.84 -11.55 2.00
N SER A 51 2.74 -10.32 1.48
CA SER A 51 1.49 -9.79 0.94
C SER A 51 1.02 -10.52 -0.32
N SER A 52 1.91 -11.18 -1.08
CA SER A 52 1.51 -11.97 -2.25
C SER A 52 0.65 -13.18 -1.90
N GLU A 53 0.77 -13.70 -0.69
CA GLU A 53 0.04 -14.88 -0.21
C GLU A 53 -1.36 -14.53 0.32
N ILE A 54 -1.57 -13.27 0.71
CA ILE A 54 -2.76 -12.83 1.44
C ILE A 54 -3.66 -11.93 0.59
N LEU A 55 -3.08 -11.15 -0.32
CA LEU A 55 -3.85 -10.24 -1.17
C LEU A 55 -4.47 -11.01 -2.34
N PRO A 56 -5.77 -10.82 -2.63
CA PRO A 56 -6.51 -11.63 -3.60
C PRO A 56 -6.26 -11.16 -5.04
N PHE A 57 -5.00 -10.97 -5.44
CA PHE A 57 -4.64 -10.71 -6.83
C PHE A 57 -4.77 -12.02 -7.61
N LYS A 58 -5.49 -11.95 -8.73
CA LYS A 58 -5.70 -13.10 -9.61
C LYS A 58 -4.46 -13.36 -10.48
N ASP A 59 -3.87 -12.28 -10.97
CA ASP A 59 -2.74 -12.30 -11.90
C ASP A 59 -1.48 -11.82 -11.19
N GLU A 60 -0.36 -12.55 -11.36
CA GLU A 60 0.91 -12.24 -10.71
C GLU A 60 1.48 -10.88 -11.16
N ASP A 61 1.25 -10.51 -12.43
CA ASP A 61 1.69 -9.22 -12.98
C ASP A 61 0.98 -8.03 -12.30
N ASP A 62 -0.31 -8.18 -11.96
CA ASP A 62 -1.07 -7.16 -11.22
C ASP A 62 -0.52 -7.00 -9.80
N PHE A 63 -0.19 -8.12 -9.15
CA PHE A 63 0.47 -8.10 -7.85
C PHE A 63 1.84 -7.44 -7.93
N GLU A 64 2.67 -7.78 -8.93
CA GLU A 64 4.00 -7.21 -9.06
C GLU A 64 3.95 -5.71 -9.38
N HIS A 65 3.01 -5.27 -10.21
CA HIS A 65 2.77 -3.83 -10.43
C HIS A 65 2.39 -3.14 -9.13
N PHE A 66 1.49 -3.73 -8.34
CA PHE A 66 1.12 -3.19 -7.04
C PHE A 66 2.31 -3.14 -6.07
N ALA A 67 3.08 -4.23 -6.00
CA ALA A 67 4.29 -4.37 -5.18
C ALA A 67 5.36 -3.34 -5.55
N GLU A 68 5.58 -3.09 -6.84
CA GLU A 68 6.50 -2.06 -7.32
C GLU A 68 6.11 -0.68 -6.77
N GLY A 69 4.82 -0.34 -6.79
CA GLY A 69 4.31 0.89 -6.21
C GLY A 69 4.59 1.00 -4.70
N LEU A 70 4.41 -0.11 -3.96
CA LEU A 70 4.74 -0.17 -2.54
C LEU A 70 6.23 0.03 -2.28
N ARG A 71 7.10 -0.60 -3.07
CA ARG A 71 8.56 -0.41 -3.00
C ARG A 71 8.96 1.04 -3.26
N LYS A 72 8.34 1.69 -4.25
CA LYS A 72 8.50 3.14 -4.51
C LYS A 72 8.03 4.01 -3.35
N ALA A 73 7.08 3.53 -2.54
CA ALA A 73 6.62 4.21 -1.32
C ALA A 73 7.52 3.93 -0.09
N GLY A 74 8.54 3.07 -0.20
CA GLY A 74 9.44 2.69 0.88
C GLY A 74 8.93 1.54 1.76
N LEU A 75 8.05 0.69 1.21
CA LEU A 75 7.64 -0.58 1.81
C LEU A 75 8.36 -1.73 1.09
N HIS A 76 8.98 -2.63 1.84
CA HIS A 76 9.74 -3.78 1.34
C HIS A 76 9.24 -5.07 1.99
#